data_AF-A0A1F6D1D8-F1
#
_entry.id   AF-A0A1F6D1D8-F1
#
_cell.length_a   1.000
_cell.length_b   1.000
_cell.length_c   1.000
_cell.angle_alpha   90.00
_cell.angle_beta   90.00
_cell.angle_gamma   90.00
#
_symmetry.space_group_name_H-M   'P 1'
#
loop_
_entity.id
_entity.type
_entity.pdbx_description
1 polymer ?
#
loop_
_entity_poly.entity_id
_entity_poly.type
_entity_poly.pdbx_seq_one_letter_code
_entity_poly.pdbx_strand_id
1 'polypeptide(L)'
;MFGLQTVLWDIFTGTVEYKKWGWNLVAVSVIGTIVLTFVVARALWTQHKKILLQRSGDGLSVTWFAYFAAVLVALIFYGIYQKSAAIIFNGVVLGAFHALIVIDLFRFGTWTANEKTQVFTFIFLPALMILNPLLFVLFGSMLVLWFLYKEKEKDNFFAEPENAE
;
A
#
# COMPACT_ATOMS: atom_id res chain seq x y z
N MET A 1 -4.88 -2.84 -34.22
CA MET A 1 -4.08 -2.47 -33.04
C MET A 1 -4.72 -1.23 -32.44
N PHE A 2 -5.37 -1.31 -31.28
CA PHE A 2 -5.79 -0.12 -30.56
C PHE A 2 -4.54 0.55 -29.95
N GLY A 3 -4.39 1.85 -30.11
CA GLY A 3 -3.27 2.58 -29.52
C GLY A 3 -3.42 2.63 -27.99
N LEU A 4 -2.30 2.65 -27.25
CA LEU A 4 -2.33 2.86 -25.79
C LEU A 4 -3.15 4.11 -25.42
N GLN A 5 -3.07 5.16 -26.23
CA GLN A 5 -3.84 6.39 -26.07
C GLN A 5 -5.36 6.15 -26.10
N THR A 6 -5.88 5.31 -27.01
CA THR A 6 -7.33 5.04 -27.09
C THR A 6 -7.80 4.26 -25.86
N VAL A 7 -7.00 3.29 -25.41
CA VAL A 7 -7.32 2.52 -24.20
C VAL A 7 -7.37 3.41 -22.96
N LEU A 8 -6.38 4.30 -22.78
CA LEU A 8 -6.35 5.22 -21.65
C LEU A 8 -7.50 6.23 -21.69
N TRP A 9 -7.86 6.70 -22.89
CA TRP A 9 -9.00 7.59 -23.08
C TRP A 9 -10.34 6.93 -22.74
N ASP A 10 -10.54 5.67 -23.16
CA ASP A 10 -11.74 4.90 -22.86
C ASP A 10 -11.88 4.60 -21.35
N ILE A 11 -10.76 4.30 -20.69
CA ILE A 11 -10.73 4.14 -19.24
C ILE A 11 -11.14 5.45 -18.56
N PHE A 12 -10.55 6.58 -18.96
CA PHE A 12 -10.81 7.87 -18.34
C PHE A 12 -12.28 8.31 -18.53
N THR A 13 -12.78 8.28 -19.76
CA THR A 13 -14.17 8.68 -20.08
C THR A 13 -15.20 7.71 -19.50
N GLY A 14 -14.80 6.46 -19.24
CA GLY A 14 -15.62 5.44 -18.59
C GLY A 14 -15.87 5.67 -17.09
N THR A 15 -15.10 6.57 -16.45
CA THR A 15 -15.08 6.73 -15.00
C THR A 15 -16.29 7.46 -14.42
N VAL A 16 -16.58 7.20 -13.14
CA VAL A 16 -17.66 7.86 -12.40
C VAL A 16 -17.39 9.35 -12.26
N GLU A 17 -16.13 9.73 -12.08
CA GLU A 17 -15.68 11.11 -11.97
C GLU A 17 -15.95 11.90 -13.25
N TYR A 18 -15.60 11.35 -14.41
CA TYR A 18 -15.86 11.99 -15.70
C TYR A 18 -17.37 12.16 -15.94
N LYS A 19 -18.15 11.12 -15.68
CA LYS A 19 -19.62 11.13 -15.89
C LYS A 19 -20.39 12.06 -14.95
N LYS A 20 -19.83 12.32 -13.77
CA LYS A 20 -20.47 13.15 -12.73
C LYS A 20 -19.67 14.43 -12.45
N TRP A 21 -18.88 14.91 -13.40
CA TRP A 21 -18.10 16.12 -13.20
C TRP A 21 -19.01 17.34 -12.98
N GLY A 22 -18.73 18.15 -11.95
CA GLY A 22 -19.52 19.32 -11.57
C GLY A 22 -19.38 19.64 -10.07
N TRP A 23 -20.07 20.67 -9.58
CA TRP A 23 -20.06 21.03 -8.14
C TRP A 23 -20.92 20.08 -7.31
N ASN A 24 -20.40 18.88 -7.08
CA ASN A 24 -21.04 17.85 -6.27
C ASN A 24 -20.02 17.09 -5.41
N LEU A 25 -20.53 16.22 -4.54
CA LEU A 25 -19.71 15.47 -3.59
C LEU A 25 -18.65 14.59 -4.25
N VAL A 26 -18.89 14.08 -5.47
CA VAL A 26 -17.91 13.27 -6.21
C VAL A 26 -16.72 14.13 -6.62
N ALA A 27 -16.94 15.32 -7.18
CA ALA A 27 -15.82 16.20 -7.56
C ALA A 27 -15.01 16.64 -6.33
N VAL A 28 -15.68 16.96 -5.21
CA VAL A 28 -15.00 17.32 -3.95
C VAL A 28 -14.16 16.15 -3.43
N SER A 29 -14.68 14.92 -3.44
CA SER A 29 -13.93 13.75 -2.96
C SER A 29 -12.73 13.43 -3.84
N VAL A 30 -12.83 13.63 -5.16
CA VAL A 30 -11.73 13.46 -6.11
C VAL A 30 -10.63 14.48 -5.83
N ILE A 31 -10.98 15.77 -5.72
CA ILE A 31 -10.00 16.83 -5.43
C ILE A 31 -9.32 16.57 -4.08
N GLY A 32 -10.11 16.26 -3.04
CA GLY A 32 -9.57 15.92 -1.72
C GLY A 32 -8.62 14.72 -1.76
N THR A 33 -8.99 13.66 -2.50
CA THR A 33 -8.15 12.48 -2.70
C THR A 33 -6.84 12.84 -3.40
N ILE A 34 -6.88 13.63 -4.47
CA ILE A 34 -5.68 14.05 -5.20
C ILE A 34 -4.76 14.89 -4.31
N VAL A 35 -5.30 15.87 -3.58
CA VAL A 35 -4.51 16.72 -2.67
C VAL A 35 -3.87 15.87 -1.58
N LEU A 36 -4.64 15.01 -0.93
CA LEU A 36 -4.11 14.13 0.12
C LEU A 36 -3.04 13.17 -0.42
N THR A 37 -3.26 12.64 -1.63
CA THR A 37 -2.28 11.77 -2.33
C THR A 37 -0.95 12.50 -2.47
N PHE A 38 -0.94 13.76 -2.92
CA PHE A 38 0.30 14.51 -3.05
C PHE A 38 0.96 14.84 -1.71
N VAL A 39 0.19 15.16 -0.68
CA VAL A 39 0.72 15.39 0.68
C VAL A 39 1.42 14.14 1.21
N VAL A 40 0.78 12.97 1.11
CA VAL A 40 1.36 11.69 1.54
C VAL A 40 2.56 11.30 0.66
N ALA A 41 2.46 11.46 -0.65
CA ALA A 41 3.56 11.19 -1.58
C ALA A 41 4.80 12.03 -1.26
N ARG A 42 4.63 13.30 -0.88
CA ARG A 42 5.74 14.16 -0.46
C ARG A 42 6.42 13.65 0.83
N ALA A 43 5.65 13.16 1.79
CA ALA A 43 6.19 12.56 3.01
C ALA A 43 7.01 11.29 2.69
N LEU A 44 6.44 10.39 1.86
CA LEU A 44 7.13 9.17 1.41
C LEU A 44 8.39 9.47 0.61
N TRP A 45 8.35 10.48 -0.26
CA TRP A 45 9.52 10.92 -1.01
C TRP A 45 10.64 11.44 -0.12
N THR A 46 10.28 12.15 0.95
CA THR A 46 11.25 12.62 1.95
C THR A 46 11.87 11.43 2.70
N GLN A 47 11.06 10.43 3.05
CA GLN A 47 11.52 9.19 3.67
C GLN A 47 12.47 8.41 2.75
N HIS A 48 12.10 8.21 1.49
CA HIS A 48 12.92 7.58 0.45
C HIS A 48 14.28 8.27 0.32
N LYS A 49 14.30 9.61 0.19
CA LYS A 49 15.55 10.38 0.14
C LYS A 49 16.42 10.18 1.38
N LYS A 50 15.81 10.13 2.56
CA LYS A 50 16.54 9.91 3.82
C LYS A 50 17.23 8.56 3.84
N ILE A 51 16.55 7.49 3.41
CA ILE A 51 17.14 6.14 3.29
C ILE A 51 18.32 6.15 2.31
N LEU A 52 18.15 6.78 1.14
CA LEU A 52 19.22 6.86 0.14
C LEU A 52 20.44 7.65 0.65
N LEU A 53 20.22 8.75 1.37
CA LEU A 53 21.28 9.60 1.91
C LEU A 53 22.03 8.91 3.05
N GLN A 54 21.29 8.29 3.98
CA GLN A 54 21.87 7.65 5.17
C GLN A 54 22.37 6.24 4.90
N ARG A 55 21.99 5.63 3.77
CA ARG A 55 22.30 4.24 3.40
C ARG A 55 21.91 3.23 4.49
N SER A 56 20.85 3.53 5.23
CA SER A 56 20.32 2.67 6.30
C SER A 56 18.79 2.71 6.28
N GLY A 57 18.19 1.55 6.52
CA GLY A 57 16.76 1.36 6.74
C GLY A 57 16.38 1.23 8.22
N ASP A 58 17.31 1.49 9.14
CA ASP A 58 17.12 1.23 10.57
C ASP A 58 15.97 2.08 11.14
N GLY A 59 15.13 1.45 11.96
CA GLY A 59 13.95 2.09 12.55
C GLY A 59 12.72 2.15 11.65
N LEU A 60 12.75 1.52 10.47
CA LEU A 60 11.59 1.43 9.56
C LEU A 60 11.07 0.00 9.48
N SER A 61 9.75 -0.15 9.56
CA SER A 61 9.10 -1.45 9.40
C SER A 61 9.00 -1.83 7.92
N VAL A 62 9.81 -2.81 7.49
CA VAL A 62 9.73 -3.39 6.14
C VAL A 62 8.33 -3.93 5.86
N THR A 63 7.77 -4.65 6.84
CA THR A 63 6.44 -5.24 6.79
C THR A 63 5.37 -4.19 6.50
N TRP A 64 5.42 -3.04 7.18
CA TRP A 64 4.45 -1.96 6.97
C TRP A 64 4.52 -1.42 5.54
N PHE A 65 5.71 -1.07 5.05
CA PHE A 65 5.85 -0.52 3.70
C PHE A 65 5.47 -1.53 2.61
N ALA A 66 5.81 -2.81 2.79
CA ALA A 66 5.44 -3.86 1.85
C ALA A 66 3.93 -4.16 1.85
N TYR A 67 3.29 -4.18 3.03
CA TYR A 67 1.84 -4.33 3.14
C TYR A 67 1.12 -3.20 2.43
N PHE A 68 1.48 -1.94 2.70
CA PHE A 68 0.85 -0.79 2.05
C PHE A 68 1.12 -0.77 0.54
N ALA A 69 2.32 -1.12 0.08
CA ALA A 69 2.58 -1.26 -1.36
C ALA A 69 1.61 -2.26 -2.00
N ALA A 70 1.42 -3.44 -1.39
CA ALA A 70 0.50 -4.45 -1.90
C ALA A 70 -0.97 -4.00 -1.87
N VAL A 71 -1.43 -3.38 -0.76
CA VAL A 71 -2.79 -2.84 -0.65
C VAL A 71 -3.05 -1.76 -1.69
N LEU A 72 -2.08 -0.86 -1.93
CA LEU A 72 -2.21 0.21 -2.92
C LEU A 72 -2.25 -0.34 -4.35
N VAL A 73 -1.48 -1.40 -4.64
CA VAL A 73 -1.61 -2.13 -5.92
C VAL A 73 -2.98 -2.79 -6.04
N ALA A 74 -3.49 -3.41 -4.97
CA ALA A 74 -4.83 -3.99 -4.95
C ALA A 74 -5.92 -2.91 -5.20
N LEU A 75 -5.73 -1.70 -4.64
CA LEU A 75 -6.62 -0.56 -4.89
C LEU A 75 -6.62 -0.10 -6.36
N ILE A 76 -5.55 -0.30 -7.12
CA ILE A 76 -5.56 -0.04 -8.57
C ILE A 76 -6.59 -0.93 -9.25
N PHE A 77 -6.57 -2.24 -8.97
CA PHE A 77 -7.54 -3.20 -9.54
C PHE A 77 -8.97 -2.91 -9.07
N TYR A 78 -9.12 -2.54 -7.79
CA TYR A 78 -10.42 -2.11 -7.27
C TYR A 78 -10.94 -0.85 -7.98
N GLY A 79 -10.08 0.14 -8.20
CA GLY A 79 -10.43 1.37 -8.92
C GLY A 79 -10.83 1.09 -10.36
N ILE A 80 -10.17 0.14 -11.04
CA ILE A 80 -10.57 -0.32 -12.38
C ILE A 80 -11.98 -0.94 -12.33
N TYR A 81 -12.24 -1.84 -11.38
CA TYR A 81 -13.55 -2.46 -11.19
C TYR A 81 -14.66 -1.44 -10.92
N GLN A 82 -14.40 -0.47 -10.04
CA GLN A 82 -15.35 0.60 -9.69
C GLN A 82 -15.42 1.72 -10.73
N LYS A 83 -14.58 1.69 -11.77
CA LYS A 83 -14.41 2.76 -12.74
C LYS A 83 -14.13 4.11 -12.05
N SER A 84 -13.23 4.12 -11.07
CA SER A 84 -12.82 5.33 -10.33
C SER A 84 -11.40 5.74 -10.67
N ALA A 85 -11.25 6.86 -11.37
CA ALA A 85 -9.94 7.41 -11.72
C ALA A 85 -9.16 7.88 -10.48
N ALA A 86 -9.86 8.43 -9.47
CA ALA A 86 -9.21 8.92 -8.25
C ALA A 86 -8.58 7.80 -7.43
N ILE A 87 -9.26 6.65 -7.31
CA ILE A 87 -8.73 5.47 -6.61
C ILE A 87 -7.52 4.90 -7.37
N ILE A 88 -7.61 4.78 -8.70
CA ILE A 88 -6.49 4.32 -9.54
C ILE A 88 -5.28 5.24 -9.35
N PHE A 89 -5.49 6.56 -9.45
CA PHE A 89 -4.43 7.55 -9.28
C PHE A 89 -3.76 7.43 -7.90
N ASN A 90 -4.55 7.33 -6.83
CA ASN A 90 -4.04 7.17 -5.47
C ASN A 90 -3.19 5.89 -5.34
N GLY A 91 -3.72 4.76 -5.81
CA GLY A 91 -3.03 3.47 -5.77
C GLY A 91 -1.71 3.48 -6.56
N VAL A 92 -1.70 4.06 -7.75
CA VAL A 92 -0.49 4.17 -8.58
C VAL A 92 0.57 5.05 -7.91
N VAL A 93 0.21 6.27 -7.52
CA VAL A 93 1.19 7.23 -6.98
C VAL A 93 1.75 6.75 -5.66
N LEU A 94 0.89 6.42 -4.70
CA LEU A 94 1.35 5.99 -3.37
C LEU A 94 1.98 4.61 -3.43
N GLY A 95 1.44 3.69 -4.24
CA GLY A 95 1.98 2.34 -4.40
C GLY A 95 3.40 2.37 -4.95
N ALA A 96 3.66 3.22 -5.93
CA ALA A 96 5.02 3.41 -6.47
C ALA A 96 6.00 3.92 -5.41
N PHE A 97 5.63 4.92 -4.60
CA PHE A 97 6.52 5.42 -3.55
C PHE A 97 6.76 4.41 -2.43
N HIS A 98 5.74 3.64 -2.02
CA HIS A 98 5.94 2.55 -1.06
C HIS A 98 6.86 1.47 -1.64
N ALA A 99 6.67 1.09 -2.91
CA ALA A 99 7.53 0.11 -3.57
C ALA A 99 8.98 0.58 -3.65
N LEU A 100 9.23 1.86 -3.96
CA LEU A 100 10.59 2.44 -3.93
C LEU A 100 11.22 2.32 -2.53
N ILE A 101 10.48 2.63 -1.47
CA ILE A 101 10.96 2.47 -0.09
C ILE A 101 11.27 1.00 0.21
N VAL A 102 10.40 0.05 -0.18
CA VAL A 102 10.65 -1.39 0.01
C VAL A 102 11.92 -1.83 -0.72
N ILE A 103 12.16 -1.34 -1.95
CA ILE A 103 13.38 -1.63 -2.71
C ILE A 103 14.62 -1.09 -1.98
N ASP A 104 14.57 0.12 -1.45
CA ASP A 104 15.70 0.67 -0.70
C ASP A 104 15.92 -0.02 0.63
N LEU A 105 14.85 -0.40 1.33
CA LEU A 105 14.94 -1.22 2.53
C LEU A 105 15.52 -2.58 2.23
N PHE A 106 15.20 -3.19 1.09
CA PHE A 106 15.83 -4.43 0.63
C PHE A 106 17.32 -4.26 0.37
N ARG A 107 17.74 -3.08 -0.10
CA ARG A 107 19.13 -2.77 -0.41
C ARG A 107 19.98 -2.39 0.80
N PHE A 108 19.40 -1.67 1.78
CA PHE A 108 20.13 -1.06 2.89
C PHE A 108 19.71 -1.53 4.28
N GLY A 109 18.64 -2.32 4.40
CA GLY A 109 18.15 -2.84 5.67
C GLY A 109 18.60 -4.28 5.94
N THR A 110 18.62 -4.66 7.22
CA THR A 110 18.82 -6.04 7.65
C THR A 110 17.49 -6.76 7.80
N TRP A 111 17.16 -7.63 6.85
CA TRP A 111 15.88 -8.34 6.83
C TRP A 111 15.97 -9.64 7.61
N THR A 112 15.04 -9.83 8.53
CA THR A 112 14.78 -11.12 9.16
C THR A 112 14.14 -12.08 8.15
N ALA A 113 14.27 -13.39 8.38
CA ALA A 113 13.62 -14.41 7.54
C ALA A 113 12.09 -14.22 7.52
N ASN A 114 11.50 -13.83 8.66
CA ASN A 114 10.06 -13.58 8.78
C ASN A 114 9.59 -12.43 7.90
N GLU A 115 10.34 -11.32 7.84
CA GLU A 115 10.00 -10.18 6.97
C GLU A 115 10.04 -10.58 5.50
N LYS A 116 11.04 -11.38 5.07
CA LYS A 116 11.12 -11.87 3.69
C LYS A 116 9.88 -12.69 3.32
N THR A 117 9.48 -13.63 4.19
CA THR A 117 8.28 -14.44 3.98
C THR A 117 7.03 -13.57 3.91
N GLN A 118 6.90 -12.55 4.77
CA GLN A 118 5.75 -11.64 4.77
C GLN A 118 5.66 -10.81 3.49
N VAL A 119 6.77 -10.21 3.04
CA VAL A 119 6.81 -9.46 1.78
C VAL A 119 6.40 -10.36 0.62
N PHE A 120 6.89 -11.60 0.59
CA PHE A 120 6.47 -12.58 -0.41
C PHE A 120 4.96 -12.86 -0.35
N THR A 121 4.39 -13.07 0.84
CA THR A 121 2.94 -13.25 1.01
C THR A 121 2.13 -12.05 0.53
N PHE A 122 2.58 -10.82 0.79
CA PHE A 122 1.87 -9.61 0.39
C PHE A 122 1.81 -9.42 -1.13
N ILE A 123 2.81 -9.91 -1.88
CA ILE A 123 2.78 -9.87 -3.35
C ILE A 123 1.58 -10.65 -3.92
N PHE A 124 1.07 -11.66 -3.21
CA PHE A 124 -0.11 -12.41 -3.63
C PHE A 124 -1.45 -11.73 -3.29
N LEU A 125 -1.47 -10.70 -2.42
CA LEU A 125 -2.71 -10.02 -2.05
C LEU A 125 -3.45 -9.40 -3.25
N PRO A 126 -2.79 -8.67 -4.18
CA PRO A 126 -3.45 -8.18 -5.39
C PRO A 126 -4.05 -9.30 -6.25
N ALA A 127 -3.36 -10.44 -6.37
CA ALA A 127 -3.86 -11.58 -7.14
C ALA A 127 -5.14 -12.16 -6.51
N LEU A 128 -5.20 -12.26 -5.19
CA LEU A 128 -6.41 -12.68 -4.47
C LEU A 128 -7.57 -11.71 -4.71
N MET A 129 -7.31 -10.41 -4.78
CA MET A 129 -8.35 -9.41 -5.05
C MET A 129 -8.95 -9.55 -6.45
N ILE A 130 -8.13 -9.90 -7.45
CA ILE A 130 -8.60 -10.18 -8.82
C ILE A 130 -9.51 -11.41 -8.84
N LEU A 131 -9.17 -12.45 -8.07
CA LEU A 131 -9.95 -13.68 -8.01
C LEU A 131 -11.26 -13.50 -7.24
N ASN A 132 -11.20 -12.87 -6.06
CA ASN A 132 -12.37 -12.64 -5.22
C ASN A 132 -12.12 -11.50 -4.20
N PRO A 133 -12.85 -10.38 -4.27
CA PRO A 133 -12.70 -9.27 -3.32
C PRO A 133 -12.92 -9.65 -1.85
N LEU A 134 -13.78 -10.64 -1.56
CA LEU A 134 -14.00 -11.11 -0.18
C LEU A 134 -12.77 -11.85 0.37
N LEU A 135 -12.07 -12.62 -0.47
CA LEU A 135 -10.84 -13.31 -0.05
C LEU A 135 -9.76 -12.30 0.31
N PHE A 136 -9.67 -11.17 -0.40
CA PHE A 136 -8.75 -10.09 -0.04
C PHE A 136 -9.03 -9.53 1.36
N VAL A 137 -10.30 -9.24 1.69
CA VAL A 137 -10.68 -8.71 3.02
C VAL A 137 -10.40 -9.73 4.12
N LEU A 138 -10.82 -10.99 3.91
CA LEU A 138 -10.61 -12.05 4.89
C LEU A 138 -9.11 -12.31 5.12
N PHE A 139 -8.34 -12.51 4.05
CA PHE A 139 -6.91 -12.79 4.15
C PHE A 139 -6.12 -11.59 4.68
N GLY A 140 -6.45 -10.38 4.26
CA GLY A 140 -5.88 -9.15 4.77
C GLY A 140 -6.13 -8.97 6.26
N SER A 141 -7.36 -9.20 6.72
CA SER A 141 -7.70 -9.11 8.15
C SER A 141 -7.01 -10.19 8.99
N MET A 142 -6.94 -11.43 8.49
CA MET A 142 -6.21 -12.51 9.16
C MET A 142 -4.72 -12.20 9.31
N LEU A 143 -4.09 -11.62 8.28
CA LEU A 143 -2.70 -11.20 8.35
C LEU A 143 -2.51 -10.13 9.43
N VAL A 144 -3.37 -9.10 9.46
CA VAL A 144 -3.32 -8.05 10.49
C VAL A 144 -3.50 -8.64 11.90
N LEU A 145 -4.47 -9.54 12.10
CA LEU A 145 -4.69 -10.19 13.40
C LEU A 145 -3.49 -11.05 13.81
N TRP A 146 -2.88 -11.77 12.86
CA TRP A 146 -1.68 -12.54 13.12
C TRP A 146 -0.50 -11.65 13.52
N PHE A 147 -0.36 -10.47 12.92
CA PHE A 147 0.65 -9.48 13.32
C PHE A 147 0.45 -8.97 14.75
N LEU A 148 -0.77 -8.54 15.08
CA LEU A 148 -1.11 -8.08 16.43
C LEU A 148 -0.86 -9.17 17.48
N TYR A 149 -1.12 -10.43 17.12
CA TYR A 149 -0.83 -11.57 17.99
C TYR A 149 0.68 -11.77 18.19
N LYS A 150 1.46 -11.76 17.11
CA LYS A 150 2.93 -11.95 17.14
C LYS A 150 3.67 -10.84 17.90
N GLU A 151 3.19 -9.61 17.81
CA GLU A 151 3.76 -8.47 18.52
C GLU A 151 3.57 -8.62 20.03
N LYS A 152 2.35 -8.99 20.45
CA LYS A 152 2.03 -9.26 21.86
C LYS A 152 2.84 -10.42 22.46
N GLU A 153 3.17 -11.44 21.66
CA GLU A 153 4.01 -12.55 22.08
C GLU A 153 5.45 -12.10 22.42
N LYS A 154 6.00 -11.13 21.67
CA LYS A 154 7.32 -10.55 21.99
C LYS A 154 7.28 -9.80 23.32
N ASP A 155 6.26 -8.97 23.54
CA ASP A 155 6.14 -8.18 24.77
C ASP A 155 6.02 -9.09 26.01
N ASN A 156 5.26 -10.18 25.89
CA ASN A 156 5.13 -11.17 26.97
C ASN A 156 6.43 -11.95 27.24
N PHE A 157 7.28 -12.14 26.22
CA PHE A 157 8.57 -12.82 26.38
C PHE A 157 9.59 -11.95 27.14
N PHE A 158 9.52 -10.62 27.01
CA PHE A 158 10.38 -9.69 27.75
C PHE A 158 9.83 -9.30 29.12
N ALA A 159 8.59 -9.66 29.42
CA ALA A 159 7.99 -9.53 30.75
C ALA A 159 8.35 -10.72 31.65
N GLU A 160 9.63 -11.08 31.76
CA GLU A 160 10.05 -11.98 32.83
C GLU A 160 9.88 -11.26 34.19
N PRO A 161 9.36 -11.96 35.22
CA PRO A 161 9.04 -11.35 36.49
C PRO A 161 10.34 -10.96 37.22
N GLU A 162 10.52 -9.66 37.44
CA GLU A 162 11.59 -9.06 38.24
C GLU A 162 11.56 -9.50 39.74
N ASN A 163 10.64 -10.38 40.13
CA ASN A 163 10.36 -10.76 41.52
C ASN A 163 10.29 -12.28 41.71
N ALA A 164 11.31 -13.02 41.29
CA ALA A 164 11.55 -14.37 41.76
C ALA A 164 12.63 -14.34 42.87
N GLU A 165 12.27 -13.77 44.02
CA GLU A 165 12.99 -13.91 45.30
C GLU A 165 12.14 -14.72 46.29
#